data_AF-S6URW8-F1
#
_entry.id   AF-S6URW8-F1
#
_cell.length_a   1.000
_cell.length_b   1.000
_cell.length_c   1.000
_cell.angle_alpha   90.00
_cell.angle_beta   90.00
_cell.angle_gamma   90.00
#
_symmetry.space_group_name_H-M   'P 1'
#
loop_
_entity.id
_entity.type
_entity.pdbx_description
1 polymer ?
#
loop_
_entity_poly.entity_id
_entity_poly.type
_entity_poly.pdbx_seq_one_letter_code
_entity_poly.pdbx_strand_id
1 'polypeptide(L)' 'MAQVAGISPASVQRIWAANDIKPHLTRTFKLSNDPNFEEKFWDVIGLYLDPPDKALVLCCDE' A
#
# COMPACT_ATOMS: atom_id res chain seq x y z
N MET A 1 7.87 10.96 17.96
CA MET A 1 7.66 12.05 16.99
C MET A 1 7.97 13.43 17.57
N ALA A 2 7.33 13.85 18.66
CA ALA A 2 7.52 15.18 19.26
C ALA A 2 9.00 15.53 19.58
N GLN A 3 9.70 14.64 20.29
CA GLN A 3 11.13 14.81 20.62
C GLN A 3 12.03 14.84 19.36
N VAL A 4 11.77 13.97 18.39
CA VAL A 4 12.54 13.88 17.13
C VAL A 4 12.37 15.16 16.30
N ALA A 5 11.16 15.70 16.27
CA ALA A 5 10.84 16.92 15.54
C ALA A 5 11.04 18.22 16.35
N GLY A 6 11.45 18.14 17.63
CA GLY A 6 11.66 19.30 18.48
C GLY A 6 10.42 20.14 18.79
N ILE A 7 9.22 19.57 18.68
CA ILE A 7 7.94 20.29 18.88
C ILE A 7 7.12 19.71 20.04
N SER A 8 6.17 20.50 20.53
CA SER A 8 5.30 20.06 21.63
C SER A 8 4.45 18.84 21.23
N PRO A 9 4.12 17.94 22.18
CA PRO A 9 3.21 16.83 21.93
C PRO A 9 1.84 17.27 21.39
N ALA A 10 1.33 18.41 21.87
CA ALA A 10 0.07 18.98 21.40
C ALA A 10 0.14 19.42 19.93
N SER A 11 1.26 19.98 19.50
CA SER A 11 1.50 20.34 18.08
C SER A 11 1.47 19.09 17.20
N VAL A 12 2.12 18.00 17.61
CA VAL A 12 2.08 16.72 16.89
C VAL A 12 0.65 16.19 16.78
N GLN A 13 -0.11 16.18 17.89
CA GLN A 13 -1.49 15.69 17.88
C GLN A 13 -2.40 16.49 16.96
N ARG A 14 -2.26 17.83 16.93
CA ARG A 14 -3.02 18.68 15.99
C ARG A 14 -2.70 18.36 14.54
N ILE A 15 -1.41 18.17 14.21
CA ILE A 15 -0.99 17.81 12.86
C ILE A 15 -1.56 16.45 12.46
N TRP A 16 -1.50 15.46 13.34
CA TRP A 16 -2.06 14.14 13.08
C TRP A 16 -3.57 14.18 12.85
N ALA A 17 -4.31 14.88 13.72
CA ALA A 17 -5.76 15.02 13.57
C ALA A 17 -6.14 15.73 12.25
N ALA A 18 -5.38 16.75 11.85
CA ALA A 18 -5.64 17.49 10.60
C ALA A 18 -5.39 16.65 9.33
N ASN A 19 -4.54 15.61 9.41
CA ASN A 19 -4.18 14.75 8.28
C ASN A 19 -4.77 13.33 8.39
N ASP A 20 -5.70 13.10 9.33
CA ASP A 20 -6.25 11.78 9.68
C ASP A 20 -5.16 10.70 9.94
N ILE A 21 -3.99 11.12 10.44
CA ILE A 21 -2.90 10.21 10.77
C ILE A 21 -3.25 9.51 12.07
N LYS A 22 -3.44 8.20 11.99
CA LYS A 22 -3.74 7.32 13.13
C LYS A 22 -2.51 6.46 13.42
N PRO A 23 -1.55 6.92 14.24
CA PRO A 23 -0.28 6.21 14.45
C PRO A 23 -0.44 4.85 15.15
N HIS A 24 -1.60 4.59 15.76
CA HIS A 24 -1.97 3.30 16.33
C HIS A 24 -2.57 2.34 15.28
N LEU A 25 -2.95 2.83 14.10
CA LEU A 25 -3.42 2.01 13.00
C LEU A 25 -2.26 1.71 12.06
N THR A 26 -1.64 0.56 12.27
CA THR A 26 -0.71 -0.01 11.31
C THR A 26 -1.52 -0.84 10.31
N ARG A 27 -1.56 -0.42 9.05
CA ARG A 27 -2.09 -1.26 7.97
C ARG A 27 -0.95 -2.17 7.52
N THR A 28 -1.14 -3.48 7.60
CA THR A 28 -0.23 -4.42 6.96
C THR A 28 -0.54 -4.43 5.47
N PHE A 29 0.44 -4.03 4.66
CA PHE A 29 0.39 -4.27 3.23
C PHE A 29 1.09 -5.60 2.97
N LYS A 30 0.38 -6.57 2.38
CA LYS A 30 0.98 -7.83 1.95
C LYS A 30 1.80 -7.55 0.70
N LEU A 31 3.07 -7.17 0.89
CA LEU A 31 4.04 -7.09 -0.19
C LEU A 31 4.75 -8.45 -0.28
N SER A 32 4.86 -9.00 -1.49
CA SER A 32 5.70 -10.17 -1.72
C SER A 32 7.17 -9.81 -1.54
N ASN A 33 7.96 -10.71 -0.96
CA ASN A 33 9.43 -10.59 -0.92
C ASN A 33 10.09 -11.09 -2.22
N ASP A 34 9.29 -11.38 -3.25
CA ASP A 34 9.80 -11.76 -4.57
C ASP A 34 10.57 -10.59 -5.20
N PRO A 35 11.87 -10.75 -5.55
CA PRO A 35 12.66 -9.71 -6.20
C PRO A 35 12.03 -9.18 -7.49
N ASN A 36 11.21 -10.00 -8.16
CA ASN A 36 10.53 -9.65 -9.41
C ASN A 36 9.04 -9.35 -9.19
N PHE A 37 8.63 -9.00 -7.96
CA PHE A 37 7.22 -8.74 -7.64
C PHE A 37 6.59 -7.68 -8.55
N GLU A 38 7.29 -6.55 -8.76
CA GLU A 38 6.76 -5.45 -9.55
C GLU A 38 6.48 -5.85 -11.00
N GLU A 39 7.42 -6.55 -11.64
CA GLU A 39 7.25 -7.07 -13.00
C GLU A 39 6.03 -7.98 -13.10
N LYS A 40 5.95 -8.99 -12.22
CA LYS A 40 4.81 -9.92 -12.18
C LYS A 40 3.48 -9.24 -11.88
N PHE A 41 3.50 -8.22 -11.02
CA PHE A 41 2.33 -7.42 -10.70
C PHE A 41 1.80 -6.72 -11.96
N TRP A 42 2.70 -6.08 -12.72
CA TRP A 42 2.32 -5.41 -13.97
C TRP A 42 1.88 -6.39 -15.05
N ASP A 43 2.49 -7.58 -15.15
CA ASP A 43 2.05 -8.62 -16.08
C ASP A 43 0.59 -9.02 -15.84
N VAL A 44 0.21 -9.21 -14.56
CA VAL A 44 -1.19 -9.55 -14.20
C VAL A 44 -2.14 -8.40 -14.51
N ILE A 45 -1.74 -7.16 -14.22
CA ILE A 45 -2.58 -5.98 -14.51
C ILE A 45 -2.72 -5.77 -16.02
N GLY A 46 -1.67 -6.05 -16.80
CA GLY A 46 -1.68 -6.00 -18.26
C GLY A 46 -2.78 -6.87 -18.86
N LEU A 47 -3.05 -8.04 -18.29
CA LEU A 47 -4.15 -8.91 -18.71
C LEU A 47 -5.54 -8.26 -18.59
N TYR A 48 -5.71 -7.26 -17.72
CA TYR A 48 -6.97 -6.53 -17.61
C TYR A 48 -7.02 -5.28 -18.50
N LEU A 49 -5.88 -4.66 -18.78
CA LEU A 49 -5.80 -3.42 -19.55
C LEU A 49 -5.78 -3.66 -21.06
N ASP A 50 -5.04 -4.67 -21.51
CA ASP A 50 -4.93 -5.05 -22.93
C ASP A 50 -4.93 -6.59 -23.04
N PRO A 51 -6.11 -7.23 -22.88
CA PRO A 51 -6.21 -8.67 -22.89
C PRO A 51 -5.91 -9.25 -24.28
N PRO A 52 -5.12 -10.33 -24.38
CA PRO A 52 -4.98 -11.09 -25.62
C PRO A 52 -6.31 -11.61 -26.15
N ASP A 53 -6.38 -11.87 -27.46
CA ASP A 53 -7.58 -12.44 -28.09
C ASP A 53 -8.01 -13.74 -27.40
N LYS A 54 -9.27 -13.74 -26.92
CA LYS A 54 -9.89 -14.88 -26.19
C LYS A 54 -9.18 -15.23 -24.87
N ALA A 55 -8.56 -14.25 -24.19
CA ALA A 55 -7.95 -14.46 -22.89
C ALA A 55 -8.95 -14.96 -21.83
N LEU A 56 -8.52 -15.93 -21.03
CA LEU A 56 -9.24 -16.44 -19.86
C LEU A 56 -8.35 -16.23 -18.63
N VAL A 57 -8.82 -15.45 -17.66
CA VAL A 57 -8.13 -15.22 -16.39
C VAL A 57 -8.82 -16.04 -15.31
N LEU A 58 -8.08 -17.00 -14.73
CA LEU A 58 -8.56 -17.82 -13.62
C LEU A 58 -7.98 -17.28 -12.31
N CYS A 59 -8.84 -17.09 -11.31
CA CYS A 59 -8.45 -16.68 -9.97
C CYS A 59 -8.94 -17.73 -8.97
N CYS A 60 -8.04 -18.19 -8.11
CA CYS A 60 -8.35 -19.06 -6.98
C CYS A 60 -7.78 -18.42 -5.72
N ASP A 61 -8.59 -18.35 -4.68
CA ASP A 61 -8.19 -17.96 -3.32
C ASP A 61 -8.55 -19.11 -2.37
N GLU A 62 -7.94 -19.14 -1.18
CA GLU A 62 -8.18 -20.18 -0.16
C GLU A 62 -9.42 -19.91 0.71
#